data_AF-A0A662CQE6-F1
#
_entry.id   AF-A0A662CQE6-F1
#
_cell.length_a   1.000
_cell.length_b   1.000
_cell.length_c   1.000
_cell.angle_alpha   90.00
_cell.angle_beta   90.00
_cell.angle_gamma   90.00
#
_symmetry.space_group_name_H-M   'P 1'
#
loop_
_entity.id
_entity.type
_entity.pdbx_description
1 polymer ?
#
loop_
_entity_poly.entity_id
_entity_poly.type
_entity_poly.pdbx_seq_one_letter_code
_entity_poly.pdbx_strand_id
1 'polypeptide(L)'
;MISGCPFALPFWKIHHAVESAGAIVVCEESCVGTRYFNNLVDEGCPTLKGKLKAIADRYLKINCSCFTPNEERIKEIAQCIEDFRIDGVILFSLQFCLTYSIECVKVREALKRIGMPVLEIETDYGEQDIGQLQTRIEAFMEQIS
;
A
#
# COMPACT_ATOMS: atom_id res chain seq x y z
N MET A 1 7.47 3.36 -3.59
CA MET A 1 6.59 2.42 -2.83
C MET A 1 5.22 2.37 -3.48
N ILE A 2 4.56 1.22 -3.45
CA ILE A 2 3.14 1.09 -3.81
C ILE A 2 2.33 0.83 -2.53
N SER A 3 1.21 1.51 -2.34
CA SER A 3 0.37 1.41 -1.13
C SER A 3 -1.11 1.37 -1.49
N GLY A 4 -1.87 0.46 -0.87
CA GLY A 4 -3.33 0.37 -1.09
C GLY A 4 -3.83 -1.07 -1.25
N CYS A 5 -4.65 -1.33 -2.27
CA CYS A 5 -5.25 -2.66 -2.50
C CYS A 5 -4.19 -3.76 -2.74
N PRO A 6 -4.50 -5.04 -2.44
CA PRO A 6 -3.59 -6.15 -2.73
C PRO A 6 -3.51 -6.47 -4.23
N PHE A 7 -2.37 -7.01 -4.66
CA PHE A 7 -2.11 -7.51 -6.01
C PHE A 7 -2.29 -9.03 -6.06
N ALA A 8 -3.51 -9.50 -6.33
CA ALA A 8 -3.76 -10.93 -6.49
C ALA A 8 -3.07 -11.45 -7.75
N LEU A 9 -2.25 -12.50 -7.64
CA LEU A 9 -1.58 -13.09 -8.80
C LEU A 9 -2.61 -13.52 -9.86
N PRO A 10 -2.39 -13.21 -11.16
CA PRO A 10 -1.18 -12.65 -11.78
C PRO A 10 -1.23 -11.11 -12.05
N PHE A 11 -1.71 -10.30 -11.11
CA PHE A 11 -1.87 -8.85 -11.34
C PHE A 11 -0.57 -8.05 -11.19
N TRP A 12 0.21 -7.98 -12.26
CA TRP A 12 1.53 -7.32 -12.29
C TRP A 12 1.56 -5.98 -13.03
N LYS A 13 0.42 -5.51 -13.55
CA LYS A 13 0.32 -4.34 -14.44
C LYS A 13 1.06 -3.11 -13.93
N ILE A 14 0.84 -2.71 -12.68
CA ILE A 14 1.45 -1.51 -12.09
C ILE A 14 2.95 -1.71 -11.85
N HIS A 15 3.33 -2.83 -11.24
CA HIS A 15 4.75 -3.17 -10.98
C HIS A 15 5.56 -3.17 -12.28
N HIS A 16 5.04 -3.83 -13.30
CA HIS A 16 5.68 -3.89 -14.61
C HIS A 16 5.83 -2.50 -15.24
N ALA A 17 4.80 -1.64 -15.17
CA ALA A 17 4.87 -0.28 -15.70
C ALA A 17 5.90 0.59 -14.96
N VAL A 18 5.98 0.49 -13.63
CA VAL A 18 6.97 1.22 -12.82
C VAL A 18 8.39 0.78 -13.15
N GLU A 19 8.64 -0.53 -13.21
CA GLU A 19 9.98 -1.05 -13.50
C GLU A 19 10.41 -0.82 -14.95
N SER A 20 9.45 -0.86 -15.89
CA SER A 20 9.72 -0.52 -17.31
C SER A 20 10.07 0.95 -17.50
N ALA A 21 9.58 1.84 -16.62
CA ALA A 21 9.93 3.26 -16.60
C ALA A 21 11.30 3.53 -15.92
N GLY A 22 12.02 2.50 -15.49
CA GLY A 22 13.38 2.62 -14.92
C GLY A 22 13.44 2.80 -13.41
N ALA A 23 12.30 2.76 -12.70
CA ALA A 23 12.24 2.80 -11.24
C ALA A 23 12.22 1.40 -10.62
N ILE A 24 12.36 1.32 -9.30
CA ILE A 24 12.34 0.05 -8.55
C ILE A 24 11.28 0.14 -7.45
N VAL A 25 10.40 -0.86 -7.38
CA VAL A 25 9.43 -0.97 -6.29
C VAL A 25 10.12 -1.61 -5.08
N VAL A 26 10.54 -0.78 -4.12
CA VAL A 26 11.27 -1.26 -2.92
C VAL A 26 10.38 -1.64 -1.73
N CYS A 27 9.10 -1.28 -1.76
CA CYS A 27 8.14 -1.56 -0.71
C CYS A 27 6.70 -1.63 -1.27
N GLU A 28 5.94 -2.61 -0.77
CA GLU A 28 4.50 -2.76 -0.98
C GLU A 28 3.76 -2.67 0.36
N GLU A 29 3.11 -1.53 0.63
CA GLU A 29 2.19 -1.36 1.75
C GLU A 29 0.81 -1.92 1.36
N SER A 30 0.73 -3.26 1.32
CA SER A 30 -0.45 -4.01 0.86
C SER A 30 -0.67 -5.30 1.68
N CYS A 31 -1.83 -5.96 1.52
CA CYS A 31 -2.09 -7.27 2.17
C CYS A 31 -1.37 -8.46 1.51
N VAL A 32 -0.70 -8.25 0.38
CA VAL A 32 0.30 -9.19 -0.19
C VAL A 32 1.74 -8.66 -0.02
N GLY A 33 1.90 -7.58 0.74
CA GLY A 33 3.17 -7.00 1.14
C GLY A 33 3.23 -6.83 2.66
N THR A 34 3.68 -5.67 3.13
CA THR A 34 4.05 -5.43 4.53
C THR A 34 2.93 -5.74 5.53
N ARG A 35 1.65 -5.45 5.21
CA ARG A 35 0.53 -5.76 6.13
C ARG A 35 0.37 -7.25 6.38
N TYR A 36 0.85 -8.11 5.48
CA TYR A 36 0.80 -9.56 5.65
C TYR A 36 1.80 -10.06 6.70
N PHE A 37 3.00 -9.50 6.77
CA PHE A 37 4.10 -10.07 7.57
C PHE A 37 4.63 -9.16 8.69
N ASN A 38 4.28 -7.88 8.73
CA ASN A 38 4.77 -6.94 9.77
C ASN A 38 4.36 -7.34 11.19
N ASN A 39 3.19 -7.96 11.35
CA ASN A 39 2.64 -8.32 12.66
C ASN A 39 2.82 -9.82 12.93
N LEU A 40 3.63 -10.15 13.94
CA LEU A 40 3.81 -11.52 14.44
C LEU A 40 2.80 -11.87 15.54
N VAL A 41 2.52 -13.17 15.68
CA VAL A 41 1.69 -13.69 16.77
C VAL A 41 2.55 -13.82 18.04
N ASP A 42 2.02 -13.45 19.19
CA ASP A 42 2.69 -13.67 20.48
C ASP A 42 2.65 -15.16 20.86
N GLU A 43 3.82 -15.76 20.99
CA GLU A 43 3.99 -17.18 21.32
C GLU A 43 4.11 -17.44 22.84
N GLY A 44 4.16 -16.39 23.67
CA GLY A 44 4.35 -16.48 25.12
C GLY A 44 3.14 -16.99 25.91
N CYS A 45 2.01 -17.28 25.25
CA CYS A 45 0.76 -17.65 25.91
C CYS A 45 0.72 -19.15 26.31
N PRO A 46 0.66 -19.51 27.62
CA PRO A 46 0.72 -20.91 28.06
C PRO A 46 -0.61 -21.67 27.88
N THR A 47 -1.74 -20.98 27.79
CA THR A 47 -3.07 -21.60 27.68
C THR A 47 -3.59 -21.55 26.24
N LEU A 48 -4.42 -22.53 25.85
CA LEU A 48 -5.09 -22.52 24.55
C LEU A 48 -5.91 -21.24 24.34
N LYS A 49 -6.63 -20.78 25.36
CA LYS A 49 -7.39 -19.52 25.32
C LYS A 49 -6.49 -18.31 25.05
N GLY A 50 -5.31 -18.25 25.70
CA GLY A 50 -4.32 -17.21 25.46
C GLY A 50 -3.79 -17.23 24.02
N LYS A 51 -3.45 -18.42 23.51
CA LYS A 51 -2.97 -18.58 22.12
C LYS A 51 -4.00 -18.15 21.09
N LEU A 52 -5.26 -18.52 21.26
CA LEU A 52 -6.36 -18.09 20.38
C LEU A 52 -6.54 -16.56 20.43
N LYS A 53 -6.43 -15.96 21.61
CA LYS A 53 -6.46 -14.51 21.77
C LYS A 53 -5.27 -13.84 21.05
N ALA A 54 -4.06 -14.38 21.19
CA ALA A 54 -2.87 -13.84 20.52
C ALA A 54 -3.00 -13.84 18.98
N ILE A 55 -3.59 -14.90 18.42
CA ILE A 55 -3.91 -14.97 16.98
C ILE A 55 -4.91 -13.87 16.62
N ALA A 56 -6.02 -13.76 17.36
CA ALA A 56 -7.04 -12.74 17.10
C ALA A 56 -6.47 -11.31 17.21
N ASP A 57 -5.69 -11.03 18.25
CA ASP A 57 -5.02 -9.75 18.48
C ASP A 57 -4.12 -9.40 17.29
N ARG A 58 -3.35 -10.36 16.77
CA ARG A 58 -2.50 -10.16 15.58
C ARG A 58 -3.30 -9.76 14.35
N TYR A 59 -4.46 -10.37 14.10
CA TYR A 59 -5.31 -10.00 12.96
C TYR A 59 -5.91 -8.59 13.10
N LEU A 60 -6.22 -8.17 14.32
CA LEU A 60 -6.74 -6.83 14.61
C LEU A 60 -5.68 -5.72 14.48
N LYS A 61 -4.39 -6.06 14.40
CA LYS A 61 -3.31 -5.09 14.12
C LYS A 61 -3.14 -4.77 12.63
N ILE A 62 -3.90 -5.41 11.74
CA ILE A 62 -3.84 -5.10 10.30
C ILE A 62 -4.61 -3.80 10.03
N ASN A 63 -3.88 -2.76 9.61
CA ASN A 63 -4.42 -1.43 9.32
C ASN A 63 -5.16 -1.34 7.97
N CYS A 64 -6.20 -2.16 7.79
CA CYS A 64 -7.02 -2.17 6.57
C CYS A 64 -7.99 -0.99 6.52
N SER A 65 -8.22 -0.42 5.33
CA SER A 65 -9.17 0.67 5.08
C SER A 65 -10.62 0.39 5.48
N CYS A 66 -10.96 -0.88 5.76
CA CYS A 66 -12.28 -1.28 6.28
C CYS A 66 -12.52 -0.81 7.73
N PHE A 67 -11.47 -0.46 8.49
CA PHE A 67 -11.60 0.03 9.86
C PHE A 67 -11.70 1.55 9.91
N THR A 68 -12.41 2.07 10.92
CA THR A 68 -12.50 3.50 11.16
C THR A 68 -12.42 3.80 12.66
N PRO A 69 -11.58 4.77 13.10
CA PRO A 69 -10.56 5.45 12.31
C PRO A 69 -9.39 4.50 11.95
N ASN A 70 -8.56 4.88 10.97
CA ASN A 70 -7.39 4.10 10.53
C ASN A 70 -6.14 4.98 10.41
N GLU A 71 -5.91 5.84 11.41
CA GLU A 71 -4.73 6.74 11.43
C GLU A 71 -3.41 5.98 11.53
N GLU A 72 -3.43 4.77 12.09
CA GLU A 72 -2.26 3.90 12.20
C GLU A 72 -1.69 3.52 10.83
N ARG A 73 -2.53 3.37 9.80
CA ARG A 73 -2.05 3.15 8.42
C ARG A 73 -1.19 4.31 7.92
N ILE A 74 -1.58 5.56 8.20
CA ILE A 74 -0.81 6.74 7.80
C ILE A 74 0.56 6.74 8.47
N LYS A 75 0.62 6.38 9.76
CA LYS A 75 1.88 6.25 10.50
C LYS A 75 2.75 5.13 9.93
N GLU A 76 2.16 3.98 9.60
CA GLU A 76 2.87 2.85 9.00
C GLU A 76 3.44 3.20 7.62
N ILE A 77 2.68 3.93 6.79
CA ILE A 77 3.17 4.45 5.51
C ILE A 77 4.35 5.42 5.71
N ALA A 78 4.26 6.32 6.69
CA ALA A 78 5.36 7.24 7.01
C ALA A 78 6.61 6.50 7.49
N GLN A 79 6.44 5.47 8.33
CA GLN A 79 7.55 4.61 8.76
C GLN A 79 8.18 3.88 7.56
N CYS A 80 7.37 3.32 6.65
CA CYS A 80 7.87 2.68 5.43
C CYS A 80 8.66 3.67 4.55
N ILE A 81 8.23 4.93 4.49
CA ILE A 81 8.95 5.98 3.75
C ILE A 81 10.37 6.16 4.29
N GLU A 82 10.50 6.25 5.61
CA GLU A 82 11.79 6.42 6.29
C GLU A 82 12.67 5.16 6.16
N ASP A 83 12.12 3.98 6.50
CA ASP A 83 12.84 2.71 6.57
C ASP A 83 13.39 2.29 5.19
N PHE A 84 12.59 2.47 4.14
CA PHE A 84 12.92 2.05 2.78
C PHE A 84 13.46 3.19 1.90
N ARG A 85 13.64 4.40 2.46
CA ARG A 85 14.14 5.60 1.74
C ARG A 85 13.35 5.86 0.44
N ILE A 86 12.04 6.01 0.59
CA ILE A 86 11.13 6.12 -0.55
C ILE A 86 11.21 7.51 -1.19
N ASP A 87 11.42 7.57 -2.51
CA ASP A 87 11.40 8.82 -3.29
C ASP A 87 10.00 9.23 -3.78
N GLY A 88 9.09 8.25 -3.89
CA GLY A 88 7.72 8.48 -4.35
C GLY A 88 6.76 7.35 -3.99
N VAL A 89 5.49 7.71 -3.79
CA VAL A 89 4.42 6.78 -3.42
C VAL A 89 3.35 6.70 -4.49
N ILE A 90 3.04 5.48 -4.94
CA ILE A 90 1.86 5.21 -5.76
C ILE A 90 0.76 4.69 -4.85
N LEU A 91 -0.33 5.47 -4.71
CA LEU A 91 -1.53 5.03 -4.01
C LEU A 91 -2.43 4.28 -5.00
N PHE A 92 -2.50 2.97 -4.85
CA PHE A 92 -3.25 2.09 -5.73
C PHE A 92 -4.58 1.65 -5.10
N SER A 93 -5.67 1.89 -5.83
CA SER A 93 -6.98 1.29 -5.54
C SER A 93 -7.44 0.41 -6.72
N LEU A 94 -7.96 -0.77 -6.41
CA LEU A 94 -8.75 -1.50 -7.40
C LEU A 94 -10.05 -0.73 -7.64
N GLN A 95 -10.50 -0.66 -8.90
CA GLN A 95 -11.80 -0.04 -9.22
C GLN A 95 -12.91 -0.57 -8.31
N PHE A 96 -13.72 0.35 -7.81
CA PHE A 96 -14.81 0.11 -6.86
C PHE A 96 -14.39 -0.39 -5.47
N CYS A 97 -13.10 -0.35 -5.12
CA CYS A 97 -12.66 -0.56 -3.74
C CYS A 97 -12.88 0.71 -2.90
N LEU A 98 -14.15 0.97 -2.57
CA LEU A 98 -14.61 2.22 -1.96
C LEU A 98 -13.84 2.63 -0.69
N THR A 99 -13.52 1.67 0.18
CA THR A 99 -12.84 1.97 1.44
C THR A 99 -11.44 2.52 1.20
N TYR A 100 -10.67 1.93 0.28
CA TYR A 100 -9.35 2.44 -0.10
C TYR A 100 -9.45 3.74 -0.90
N SER A 101 -10.37 3.86 -1.87
CA SER A 101 -10.53 5.10 -2.64
C SER A 101 -10.94 6.29 -1.77
N ILE A 102 -11.77 6.09 -0.74
CA ILE A 102 -12.13 7.14 0.23
C ILE A 102 -10.97 7.47 1.18
N GLU A 103 -10.31 6.44 1.74
CA GLU A 103 -9.20 6.64 2.67
C GLU A 103 -7.98 7.30 2.00
N CYS A 104 -7.76 7.01 0.70
CA CYS A 104 -6.69 7.56 -0.12
C CYS A 104 -6.57 9.09 0.01
N VAL A 105 -7.71 9.81 0.13
CA VAL A 105 -7.73 11.26 0.33
C VAL A 105 -6.96 11.66 1.59
N LYS A 106 -7.21 10.98 2.72
CA LYS A 106 -6.51 11.28 4.00
C LYS A 106 -5.03 10.95 3.92
N VAL A 107 -4.69 9.81 3.30
CA VAL A 107 -3.30 9.37 3.10
C VAL A 107 -2.55 10.37 2.23
N ARG A 108 -3.11 10.75 1.08
CA ARG A 108 -2.50 11.74 0.17
C ARG A 108 -2.28 13.08 0.87
N GLU A 109 -3.25 13.58 1.63
CA GLU A 109 -3.09 14.83 2.37
C GLU A 109 -1.98 14.73 3.44
N ALA A 110 -1.85 13.60 4.13
CA ALA A 110 -0.76 13.37 5.08
C ALA A 110 0.61 13.35 4.39
N LEU A 111 0.72 12.65 3.26
CA LEU A 111 1.95 12.56 2.47
C LEU A 111 2.36 13.92 1.87
N LYS A 112 1.39 14.71 1.39
CA LYS A 112 1.64 16.07 0.90
C LYS A 112 2.23 16.98 1.99
N ARG A 113 1.77 16.86 3.24
CA ARG A 113 2.28 17.68 4.36
C ARG A 113 3.75 17.43 4.67
N ILE A 114 4.26 16.23 4.38
CA ILE A 114 5.68 15.88 4.56
C ILE A 114 6.49 16.05 3.26
N GLY A 115 5.90 16.62 2.20
CA GLY A 115 6.57 16.85 0.92
C GLY A 115 6.80 15.59 0.09
N MET A 116 6.13 14.48 0.40
CA MET A 116 6.28 13.22 -0.34
C MET A 116 5.51 13.27 -1.67
N PRO A 117 6.16 13.03 -2.83
CA PRO A 117 5.48 12.90 -4.11
C PRO A 117 4.51 11.71 -4.14
N VAL A 118 3.29 11.95 -4.64
CA VAL A 118 2.23 10.94 -4.68
C VAL A 118 1.56 10.89 -6.05
N LEU A 119 1.40 9.67 -6.58
CA LEU A 119 0.55 9.37 -7.74
C LEU A 119 -0.60 8.45 -7.30
N GLU A 120 -1.84 8.88 -7.52
CA GLU A 120 -3.02 8.03 -7.29
C GLU A 120 -3.38 7.25 -8.56
N ILE A 121 -3.51 5.93 -8.46
CA ILE A 121 -3.91 5.05 -9.56
C ILE A 121 -5.15 4.25 -9.14
N GLU A 122 -6.21 4.34 -9.92
CA GLU A 122 -7.35 3.43 -9.84
C GLU A 122 -7.47 2.67 -11.16
N THR A 123 -7.53 1.34 -11.09
CA THR A 123 -7.54 0.46 -12.27
C THR A 123 -8.16 -0.90 -11.94
N ASP A 124 -8.43 -1.72 -12.96
CA ASP A 124 -8.91 -3.10 -12.86
C ASP A 124 -7.90 -4.09 -13.45
N TYR A 125 -8.32 -5.35 -13.65
CA TYR A 125 -7.48 -6.40 -14.26
C TYR A 125 -7.41 -6.33 -15.79
N GLY A 126 -8.20 -5.48 -16.43
CA GLY A 126 -8.21 -5.29 -17.87
C GLY A 126 -6.91 -4.65 -18.38
N GLU A 127 -6.66 -4.80 -19.67
CA GLU A 127 -5.46 -4.28 -20.34
C GLU A 127 -5.70 -2.94 -21.05
N GLN A 128 -6.95 -2.46 -21.07
CA GLN A 128 -7.38 -1.32 -21.87
C GLN A 128 -6.71 0.00 -21.45
N ASP A 129 -6.30 0.11 -20.19
CA ASP A 129 -5.69 1.31 -19.63
C ASP A 129 -4.16 1.24 -19.48
N ILE A 130 -3.50 0.17 -19.93
CA ILE A 130 -2.05 -0.02 -19.79
C ILE A 130 -1.27 1.17 -20.35
N GLY A 131 -1.61 1.62 -21.57
CA GLY A 131 -0.91 2.74 -22.20
C GLY A 131 -1.09 4.05 -21.42
N GLN A 132 -2.29 4.30 -20.88
CA GLN A 132 -2.54 5.48 -20.05
C GLN A 132 -1.75 5.41 -18.74
N LEU A 133 -1.70 4.23 -18.11
CA LEU A 133 -0.95 4.01 -16.88
C LEU A 133 0.55 4.22 -17.09
N GLN A 134 1.10 3.71 -18.19
CA GLN A 134 2.51 3.89 -18.55
C GLN A 134 2.87 5.38 -18.64
N THR A 135 2.14 6.17 -19.43
CA THR A 135 2.41 7.60 -19.57
C THR A 135 2.30 8.37 -18.25
N ARG A 136 1.31 8.03 -17.39
CA ARG A 136 1.17 8.67 -16.08
C ARG A 136 2.31 8.33 -15.13
N ILE A 137 2.80 7.09 -15.19
CA ILE A 137 3.92 6.62 -14.38
C ILE A 137 5.23 7.27 -14.87
N GLU A 138 5.48 7.30 -16.18
CA GLU A 138 6.63 7.98 -16.78
C GLU A 138 6.68 9.46 -16.37
N ALA A 139 5.57 10.19 -16.52
CA ALA A 139 5.49 11.58 -16.09
C ALA A 139 5.73 11.76 -14.58
N PHE A 140 5.29 10.80 -13.76
CA PHE A 140 5.56 10.82 -12.33
C PHE A 140 7.04 10.55 -12.02
N MET A 141 7.70 9.66 -12.78
CA MET A 141 9.15 9.41 -12.65
C MET A 141 9.97 10.64 -13.04
N GLU A 142 9.61 11.34 -14.11
CA GLU A 142 10.25 12.60 -14.51
C GLU A 142 10.12 13.69 -13.42
N GLN A 143 9.02 13.70 -12.67
CA GLN A 143 8.80 14.67 -11.59
C GLN A 143 9.69 14.44 -10.36
N ILE A 144 10.08 13.19 -10.09
CA ILE A 144 10.83 12.80 -8.89
C ILE A 144 12.33 12.58 -9.15
N SER A 145 12.76 12.66 -10.41
CA SER A 145 14.16 12.50 -10.85
C SER A 145 14.97 13.79 -10.74
#